data_AF-A0A0C2MAH2-F1
#
_entry.id   AF-A0A0C2MAH2-F1
#
_cell.length_a   1.000
_cell.length_b   1.000
_cell.length_c   1.000
_cell.angle_alpha   90.00
_cell.angle_beta   90.00
_cell.angle_gamma   90.00
#
_symmetry.space_group_name_H-M   'P 1'
#
loop_
_entity.id
_entity.type
_entity.pdbx_description
1 polymer ?
#
loop_
_entity_poly.entity_id
_entity_poly.type
_entity_poly.pdbx_seq_one_letter_code
_entity_poly.pdbx_strand_id
1 'polypeptide(L)'
;MIAYSSMRIYRGEAHDIEHIRAAGIPNFFGVTLYSFMCQHSLPSMVNYVKNKGAKFNYLILLSMCAAFVLYLSTVLTASFAFKGSELHSIYSMNFDKEGEGWFDDFLYYYLMVFPTIALSASYPIIGITLRENLISLTEIALKQPLKQPLRDWVAPVVAIVPSFVLVMLIPSAVLVFASYVGSYAGSFVQYFIPACLVLWARKTIKKEFPGVKMQHNKNSIILFRNKVIPSLVIIWTFVGIGIVTYYFITK
;
A
#
# COMPACT_ATOMS: atom_id res chain seq x y z
N MET A 1 17.66 -7.09 6.06
CA MET A 1 17.26 -5.86 6.76
C MET A 1 16.90 -6.14 8.22
N ILE A 2 15.75 -6.74 8.59
CA ILE A 2 15.41 -7.05 10.00
C ILE A 2 16.57 -7.73 10.74
N ALA A 3 17.07 -8.85 10.20
CA ALA A 3 18.17 -9.59 10.81
C ALA A 3 19.44 -8.74 10.99
N TYR A 4 19.75 -7.86 10.03
CA TYR A 4 20.93 -7.01 10.07
C TYR A 4 20.79 -5.91 11.15
N SER A 5 19.62 -5.25 11.20
CA SER A 5 19.30 -4.29 12.26
C SER A 5 19.30 -4.94 13.64
N SER A 6 18.81 -6.17 13.76
CA SER A 6 18.90 -6.94 15.01
C SER A 6 20.35 -7.24 15.40
N MET A 7 21.24 -7.49 14.45
CA MET A 7 22.68 -7.67 14.73
C MET A 7 23.32 -6.38 15.25
N ARG A 8 23.05 -5.21 14.66
CA ARG A 8 23.53 -3.91 15.20
C ARG A 8 23.08 -3.68 16.63
N ILE A 9 21.79 -3.89 16.90
CA ILE A 9 21.21 -3.76 18.25
C ILE A 9 21.93 -4.71 19.22
N TYR A 10 22.15 -5.97 18.81
CA TYR A 10 22.86 -6.96 19.64
C TYR A 10 24.33 -6.58 19.90
N ARG A 11 24.99 -5.91 18.95
CA ARG A 11 26.37 -5.40 19.08
C ARG A 11 26.49 -4.17 19.99
N GLY A 12 25.37 -3.67 20.53
CA GLY A 12 25.35 -2.51 21.42
C GLY A 12 25.26 -1.17 20.69
N GLU A 13 25.00 -1.17 19.39
CA GLU A 13 24.78 0.04 18.58
C GLU A 13 23.32 0.51 18.61
N ALA A 14 22.56 0.10 19.64
CA ALA A 14 21.18 0.52 19.79
C ALA A 14 21.12 1.98 20.23
N HIS A 15 20.19 2.74 19.63
CA HIS A 15 19.91 4.12 19.98
C HIS A 15 18.61 4.24 20.77
N ASP A 16 18.55 5.24 21.65
CA ASP A 16 17.32 5.61 22.34
C ASP A 16 16.30 6.21 21.35
N ILE A 17 15.04 5.83 21.53
CA ILE A 17 13.94 6.34 20.70
C ILE A 17 13.65 7.79 21.11
N GLU A 18 13.88 8.74 20.21
CA GLU A 18 13.44 10.12 20.38
C GLU A 18 11.90 10.21 20.40
N HIS A 19 11.37 11.21 21.12
CA HIS A 19 9.92 11.40 21.27
C HIS A 19 9.18 11.53 19.92
N ILE A 20 7.95 11.01 19.89
CA ILE A 20 7.05 11.09 18.72
C ILE A 20 6.82 12.57 18.38
N ARG A 21 7.31 13.00 17.21
CA ARG A 21 6.98 14.31 16.65
C ARG A 21 5.55 14.26 16.11
N ALA A 22 4.64 15.02 16.72
CA ALA A 22 3.25 15.12 16.24
C ALA A 22 3.17 15.53 14.75
N ALA A 23 4.14 16.32 14.28
CA ALA A 23 4.30 16.69 12.88
C ALA A 23 4.60 15.52 11.92
N GLY A 24 4.93 14.33 12.42
CA GLY A 24 5.18 13.13 11.62
C GLY A 24 3.96 12.21 11.45
N ILE A 25 2.92 12.37 12.28
CA ILE A 25 1.73 11.50 12.30
C ILE A 25 1.01 11.46 10.92
N PRO A 26 0.81 12.58 10.22
CA PRO A 26 0.15 12.56 8.91
C PRO A 26 0.92 11.79 7.85
N ASN A 27 2.25 11.95 7.79
CA ASN A 27 3.09 11.20 6.87
C ASN A 27 3.10 9.72 7.20
N PHE A 28 3.17 9.38 8.50
CA PHE A 28 3.10 8.01 9.00
C PHE A 28 1.78 7.32 8.62
N PHE A 29 0.65 8.02 8.75
CA PHE A 29 -0.66 7.52 8.32
C PHE A 29 -0.63 7.14 6.83
N GLY A 30 -0.19 8.04 5.97
CA GLY A 30 -0.12 7.79 4.53
C GLY A 30 0.82 6.63 4.15
N VAL A 31 2.03 6.59 4.71
CA VAL A 31 3.01 5.51 4.45
C VAL A 31 2.48 4.16 4.93
N THR A 32 1.76 4.13 6.05
CA THR A 32 1.15 2.90 6.58
C THR A 32 0.07 2.37 5.63
N LEU A 33 -0.82 3.25 5.15
CA LEU A 33 -1.85 2.86 4.17
C LEU A 33 -1.25 2.40 2.84
N TYR A 34 -0.20 3.07 2.38
CA TYR A 34 0.51 2.69 1.18
C TYR A 34 1.17 1.31 1.32
N SER A 35 1.78 1.01 2.48
CA SER A 35 2.41 -0.30 2.76
C SER A 35 1.45 -1.49 2.67
N PHE A 36 0.16 -1.27 2.96
CA PHE A 36 -0.89 -2.30 2.87
C PHE A 36 -1.66 -2.27 1.53
N MET A 37 -1.19 -1.50 0.54
CA MET A 37 -1.84 -1.36 -0.75
C MET A 37 -1.62 -2.58 -1.67
N CYS A 38 -2.26 -3.69 -1.33
CA CYS A 38 -2.21 -4.94 -2.10
C CYS A 38 -3.47 -5.19 -2.95
N GLN A 39 -4.51 -4.36 -2.81
CA GLN A 39 -5.84 -4.65 -3.34
C GLN A 39 -5.94 -4.74 -4.87
N HIS A 40 -4.97 -4.21 -5.62
CA HIS A 40 -4.94 -4.32 -7.07
C HIS A 40 -4.51 -5.73 -7.54
N SER A 41 -3.82 -6.48 -6.68
CA SER A 41 -3.37 -7.86 -6.96
C SER A 41 -4.22 -8.93 -6.26
N LEU A 42 -4.96 -8.58 -5.19
CA LEU A 42 -5.80 -9.55 -4.48
C LEU A 42 -6.87 -10.24 -5.36
N PRO A 43 -7.56 -9.55 -6.29
CA PRO A 43 -8.60 -10.18 -7.11
C PRO A 43 -8.06 -11.29 -8.02
N SER A 44 -6.86 -11.15 -8.56
CA SER A 44 -6.26 -12.18 -9.42
C SER A 44 -5.89 -13.44 -8.64
N MET A 45 -5.52 -13.31 -7.35
CA MET A 45 -5.25 -14.47 -6.49
C MET A 45 -6.47 -15.38 -6.34
N VAL A 46 -7.68 -14.82 -6.38
CA VAL A 46 -8.95 -15.57 -6.27
C VAL A 46 -9.13 -16.55 -7.43
N ASN A 47 -8.51 -16.30 -8.59
CA ASN A 47 -8.60 -17.19 -9.75
C ASN A 47 -7.86 -18.53 -9.55
N TYR A 48 -6.89 -18.58 -8.64
CA TYR A 48 -6.09 -19.78 -8.39
C TYR A 48 -6.68 -20.69 -7.31
N VAL A 49 -7.84 -20.35 -6.74
CA VAL A 49 -8.47 -21.10 -5.66
C VAL A 49 -9.77 -21.76 -6.11
N LYS A 50 -9.73 -23.09 -6.25
CA LYS A 50 -10.87 -23.93 -6.66
C LYS A 50 -12.02 -23.90 -5.63
N ASN A 51 -11.71 -23.88 -4.33
CA ASN A 51 -12.71 -23.91 -3.24
C ASN A 51 -12.71 -22.60 -2.44
N LYS A 52 -13.60 -21.69 -2.82
CA LYS A 52 -13.82 -20.38 -2.16
C LYS A 52 -14.65 -20.57 -0.88
N GLY A 53 -14.00 -21.03 0.18
CA GLY A 53 -14.63 -21.30 1.49
C GLY A 53 -13.91 -20.61 2.66
N ALA A 54 -14.31 -20.94 3.91
CA ALA A 54 -13.72 -20.38 5.13
C ALA A 54 -12.18 -20.49 5.17
N LYS A 55 -11.64 -21.61 4.67
CA LYS A 55 -10.20 -21.87 4.60
C LYS A 55 -9.46 -20.83 3.76
N PHE A 56 -10.05 -20.39 2.64
CA PHE A 56 -9.45 -19.37 1.79
C PHE A 56 -9.40 -18.00 2.50
N ASN A 57 -10.50 -17.61 3.16
CA ASN A 57 -10.54 -16.38 3.95
C ASN A 57 -9.53 -16.42 5.11
N TYR A 58 -9.38 -17.56 5.77
CA TYR A 58 -8.40 -17.77 6.83
C TYR A 58 -6.96 -17.65 6.31
N LEU A 59 -6.65 -18.23 5.14
CA LEU A 59 -5.33 -18.11 4.52
C LEU A 59 -5.00 -16.67 4.16
N ILE A 60 -5.95 -15.91 3.59
CA ILE A 60 -5.76 -14.47 3.34
C ILE A 60 -5.48 -13.73 4.64
N LEU A 61 -6.28 -13.97 5.68
CA LEU A 61 -6.10 -13.33 6.99
C LEU A 61 -4.71 -13.66 7.56
N LEU A 62 -4.30 -14.92 7.52
CA LEU A 62 -2.99 -15.36 7.99
C LEU A 62 -1.86 -14.67 7.22
N SER A 63 -1.96 -14.58 5.89
CA SER A 63 -0.97 -13.87 5.07
C SER A 63 -0.89 -12.38 5.40
N MET A 64 -2.03 -11.71 5.60
CA MET A 64 -2.06 -10.29 5.99
C MET A 64 -1.49 -10.07 7.40
N CYS A 65 -1.80 -10.95 8.36
CA CYS A 65 -1.22 -10.90 9.70
C CYS A 65 0.29 -11.14 9.68
N ALA A 66 0.77 -12.10 8.88
CA ALA A 66 2.20 -12.35 8.72
C ALA A 66 2.93 -11.14 8.13
N ALA A 67 2.36 -10.51 7.09
CA ALA A 67 2.89 -9.27 6.53
C ALA A 67 2.94 -8.14 7.57
N PHE A 68 1.87 -7.98 8.36
CA PHE A 68 1.82 -6.99 9.45
C PHE A 68 2.91 -7.21 10.49
N VAL A 69 3.14 -8.46 10.93
CA VAL A 69 4.21 -8.79 11.87
C VAL A 69 5.58 -8.43 11.28
N LEU A 70 5.85 -8.78 10.02
CA LEU A 70 7.12 -8.46 9.37
C LEU A 70 7.33 -6.95 9.22
N TYR A 71 6.30 -6.19 8.87
CA TYR A 71 6.36 -4.73 8.81
C TYR A 71 6.61 -4.12 10.18
N LEU A 72 5.90 -4.59 11.22
CA LEU A 72 6.10 -4.13 12.59
C LEU A 72 7.52 -4.43 13.08
N SER A 73 8.03 -5.64 12.86
CA SER A 73 9.41 -6.02 13.18
C SER A 73 10.42 -5.13 12.45
N THR A 74 10.16 -4.78 11.20
CA THR A 74 11.03 -3.88 10.42
C THR A 74 11.08 -2.49 11.04
N VAL A 75 9.92 -1.89 11.33
CA VAL A 75 9.86 -0.54 11.91
C VAL A 75 10.48 -0.50 13.31
N LEU A 76 10.21 -1.49 14.14
CA LEU A 76 10.78 -1.57 15.49
C LEU A 76 12.29 -1.72 15.45
N THR A 77 12.80 -2.69 14.69
CA THR A 77 14.26 -2.89 14.58
C THR A 77 14.97 -1.69 13.93
N ALA A 78 14.35 -1.02 12.95
CA ALA A 78 14.89 0.21 12.37
C ALA A 78 14.98 1.34 13.41
N SER A 79 13.94 1.51 14.23
CA SER A 79 13.86 2.60 15.21
C SER A 79 14.93 2.50 16.29
N PHE A 80 15.37 1.28 16.64
CA PHE A 80 16.46 1.06 17.58
C PHE A 80 17.84 1.03 16.92
N ALA A 81 17.94 0.58 15.65
CA ALA A 81 19.23 0.39 14.99
C ALA A 81 19.81 1.68 14.35
N PHE A 82 18.97 2.68 14.04
CA PHE A 82 19.39 3.86 13.31
C PHE A 82 18.91 5.14 13.98
N LYS A 83 19.77 6.18 13.98
CA LYS A 83 19.41 7.49 14.51
C LYS A 83 18.49 8.24 13.54
N GLY A 84 17.44 8.88 14.07
CA GLY A 84 16.42 9.55 13.26
C GLY A 84 16.92 10.69 12.36
N SER A 85 18.07 11.29 12.66
CA SER A 85 18.68 12.35 11.84
C SER A 85 19.34 11.85 10.55
N GLU A 86 19.68 10.56 10.47
CA GLU A 86 20.43 9.95 9.37
C GLU A 86 19.58 8.93 8.58
N LEU A 87 18.30 8.76 8.97
CA LEU A 87 17.44 7.75 8.36
C LEU A 87 17.01 8.16 6.93
N HIS A 88 17.60 7.53 5.93
CA HIS A 88 17.18 7.59 4.55
C HIS A 88 15.76 7.00 4.39
N SER A 89 14.94 7.65 3.56
CA SER A 89 13.56 7.21 3.27
C SER A 89 13.48 5.83 2.61
N ILE A 90 14.56 5.38 1.97
CA ILE A 90 14.68 4.04 1.40
C ILE A 90 15.51 3.22 2.38
N TYR A 91 14.87 2.23 2.99
CA TYR A 91 15.46 1.54 4.14
C TYR A 91 16.79 0.85 3.83
N SER A 92 16.92 0.24 2.64
CA SER A 92 18.15 -0.42 2.21
C SER A 92 19.36 0.51 2.10
N MET A 93 19.16 1.83 1.93
CA MET A 93 20.24 2.81 1.87
C MET A 93 20.78 3.23 3.24
N ASN A 94 20.17 2.76 4.35
CA ASN A 94 20.69 3.02 5.70
C ASN A 94 21.78 2.04 6.12
N PHE A 95 21.99 0.97 5.36
CA PHE A 95 22.98 -0.05 5.66
C PHE A 95 24.27 0.27 4.90
N ASP A 96 25.17 0.99 5.56
CA ASP A 96 26.52 1.22 5.06
C ASP A 96 27.40 -0.04 5.20
N LYS A 97 28.55 -0.02 4.53
CA LYS A 97 29.55 -1.07 4.67
C LYS A 97 30.20 -0.96 6.06
N GLU A 98 29.79 -1.83 6.99
CA GLU A 98 30.26 -1.82 8.39
C GLU A 98 31.57 -2.60 8.63
N GLY A 99 32.12 -3.29 7.63
CA GLY A 99 33.33 -4.11 7.80
C GLY A 99 34.12 -4.34 6.50
N GLU A 100 35.38 -4.76 6.63
CA GLU A 100 36.29 -5.03 5.51
C GLU A 100 36.25 -6.48 5.01
N GLY A 101 35.45 -7.35 5.65
CA GLY A 101 35.34 -8.75 5.29
C GLY A 101 34.58 -8.97 3.98
N TRP A 102 34.95 -10.02 3.24
CA TRP A 102 34.25 -10.41 2.01
C TRP A 102 32.74 -10.67 2.22
N PHE A 103 32.35 -11.11 3.43
CA PHE A 103 30.96 -11.36 3.80
C PHE A 103 30.18 -10.06 4.02
N ASP A 104 30.81 -9.03 4.60
CA ASP A 104 30.20 -7.71 4.76
C ASP A 104 29.99 -7.03 3.41
N ASP A 105 30.95 -7.19 2.49
CA ASP A 105 30.81 -6.79 1.09
C ASP A 105 29.63 -7.50 0.41
N PHE A 106 29.56 -8.83 0.54
CA PHE A 106 28.45 -9.60 -0.03
C PHE A 106 27.09 -9.11 0.50
N LEU A 107 26.96 -8.91 1.81
CA LEU A 107 25.72 -8.44 2.42
C LEU A 107 25.33 -7.04 1.96
N TYR A 108 26.29 -6.11 1.89
CA TYR A 108 26.07 -4.75 1.41
C TYR A 108 25.56 -4.74 -0.03
N TYR A 109 26.25 -5.42 -0.95
CA TYR A 109 25.81 -5.52 -2.35
C TYR A 109 24.46 -6.22 -2.48
N TYR A 110 24.23 -7.30 -1.73
CA TYR A 110 22.95 -8.01 -1.74
C TYR A 110 21.79 -7.10 -1.30
N LEU A 111 21.96 -6.32 -0.23
CA LEU A 111 20.94 -5.41 0.29
C LEU A 111 20.59 -4.28 -0.71
N MET A 112 21.53 -3.86 -1.55
CA MET A 112 21.28 -2.87 -2.61
C MET A 112 20.67 -3.47 -3.88
N VAL A 113 21.15 -4.64 -4.29
CA VAL A 113 20.72 -5.29 -5.53
C VAL A 113 19.33 -5.90 -5.41
N PHE A 114 19.00 -6.52 -4.26
CA PHE A 114 17.72 -7.20 -4.08
C PHE A 114 16.49 -6.30 -4.30
N PRO A 115 16.38 -5.10 -3.68
CA PRO A 115 15.29 -4.17 -3.96
C PRO A 115 15.30 -3.70 -5.42
N THR A 116 16.49 -3.47 -6.00
CA THR A 116 16.64 -3.01 -7.38
C THR A 116 16.05 -4.00 -8.38
N ILE A 117 16.36 -5.30 -8.23
CA ILE A 117 15.78 -6.36 -9.06
C ILE A 117 14.26 -6.43 -8.86
N ALA A 118 13.80 -6.45 -7.61
CA ALA A 118 12.38 -6.59 -7.29
C ALA A 118 11.54 -5.43 -7.84
N LEU A 119 12.00 -4.18 -7.69
CA LEU A 119 11.35 -2.99 -8.20
C LEU A 119 11.39 -2.94 -9.74
N SER A 120 12.52 -3.30 -10.34
CA SER A 120 12.66 -3.35 -11.80
C SER A 120 11.74 -4.38 -12.43
N ALA A 121 11.57 -5.55 -11.81
CA ALA A 121 10.64 -6.57 -12.30
C ALA A 121 9.17 -6.16 -12.10
N SER A 122 8.87 -5.41 -11.05
CA SER A 122 7.51 -4.94 -10.75
C SER A 122 7.09 -3.76 -11.63
N TYR A 123 8.02 -2.90 -12.05
CA TYR A 123 7.72 -1.67 -12.78
C TYR A 123 6.97 -1.92 -14.11
N PRO A 124 7.39 -2.87 -14.99
CA PRO A 124 6.61 -3.22 -16.19
C PRO A 124 5.21 -3.73 -15.89
N ILE A 125 5.04 -4.52 -14.82
CA ILE A 125 3.72 -5.08 -14.44
C ILE A 125 2.77 -3.95 -14.07
N ILE A 126 3.23 -2.99 -13.27
CA ILE A 126 2.44 -1.81 -12.88
C ILE A 126 2.15 -0.95 -14.12
N GLY A 127 3.13 -0.73 -14.99
CA GLY A 127 2.96 0.04 -16.23
C GLY A 127 1.92 -0.56 -17.18
N ILE A 128 1.96 -1.88 -17.41
CA ILE A 128 0.97 -2.61 -18.22
C ILE A 128 -0.40 -2.50 -17.56
N THR A 129 -0.48 -2.69 -16.25
CA THR A 129 -1.75 -2.60 -15.51
C THR A 129 -2.36 -1.20 -15.64
N LEU A 130 -1.56 -0.15 -15.50
CA LEU A 130 -2.01 1.24 -15.66
C LEU A 130 -2.49 1.51 -17.10
N ARG A 131 -1.73 1.05 -18.11
CA ARG A 131 -2.14 1.14 -19.52
C ARG A 131 -3.51 0.53 -19.77
N GLU A 132 -3.73 -0.71 -19.34
CA GLU A 132 -5.03 -1.40 -19.56
C GLU A 132 -6.18 -0.69 -18.82
N ASN A 133 -5.94 -0.17 -17.62
CA ASN A 133 -6.94 0.62 -16.89
C ASN A 133 -7.27 1.94 -17.61
N LEU A 134 -6.27 2.63 -18.16
CA LEU A 134 -6.47 3.87 -18.92
C LEU A 134 -7.26 3.62 -20.21
N ILE A 135 -6.95 2.53 -20.94
CA ILE A 135 -7.70 2.12 -22.13
C ILE A 135 -9.16 1.87 -21.75
N SER A 136 -9.40 0.99 -20.76
CA SER A 136 -10.74 0.64 -20.31
C SER A 136 -11.55 1.86 -19.86
N LEU A 137 -10.94 2.73 -19.05
CA LEU A 137 -11.59 3.97 -18.58
C LEU A 137 -11.96 4.89 -19.75
N THR A 138 -11.07 5.03 -20.72
CA THR A 138 -11.30 5.89 -21.89
C THR A 138 -12.39 5.31 -22.79
N GLU A 139 -12.41 3.99 -23.01
CA GLU A 139 -13.44 3.32 -23.80
C GLU A 139 -14.81 3.41 -23.15
N ILE A 140 -14.90 3.26 -21.82
CA ILE A 140 -16.14 3.46 -21.05
C ILE A 140 -16.61 4.92 -21.17
N ALA A 141 -15.70 5.89 -21.03
CA ALA A 141 -16.02 7.31 -21.11
C ALA A 141 -16.51 7.72 -22.52
N LEU A 142 -15.88 7.19 -23.57
CA LEU A 142 -16.24 7.45 -24.96
C LEU A 142 -17.39 6.56 -25.46
N LYS A 143 -17.79 5.53 -24.69
CA LYS A 143 -18.77 4.49 -25.06
C LYS A 143 -18.44 3.77 -26.38
N GLN A 144 -17.15 3.67 -26.73
CA GLN A 144 -16.66 3.05 -27.95
C GLN A 144 -15.22 2.56 -27.77
N PRO A 145 -14.78 1.55 -28.53
CA PRO A 145 -13.41 1.06 -28.46
C PRO A 145 -12.40 2.09 -28.97
N LEU A 146 -11.20 2.11 -28.40
CA LEU A 146 -10.12 2.97 -28.86
C LEU A 146 -9.55 2.47 -30.19
N LYS A 147 -9.20 3.42 -31.08
CA LYS A 147 -8.45 3.11 -32.29
C LYS A 147 -7.09 2.50 -31.94
N GLN A 148 -6.64 1.51 -32.70
CA GLN A 148 -5.34 0.84 -32.51
C GLN A 148 -4.15 1.78 -32.21
N PRO A 149 -3.91 2.87 -32.96
CA PRO A 149 -2.77 3.75 -32.66
C PRO A 149 -2.88 4.43 -31.27
N LEU A 150 -4.09 4.75 -30.82
CA LEU A 150 -4.29 5.31 -29.47
C LEU A 150 -4.02 4.25 -28.39
N ARG A 151 -4.40 3.00 -28.66
CA ARG A 151 -4.21 1.87 -27.76
C ARG A 151 -2.75 1.42 -27.65
N ASP A 152 -2.03 1.42 -28.77
CA ASP A 152 -0.70 0.81 -28.88
C ASP A 152 0.42 1.81 -28.63
N TRP A 153 0.20 3.10 -28.89
CA TRP A 153 1.23 4.14 -28.70
C TRP A 153 0.84 5.16 -27.64
N VAL A 154 -0.36 5.73 -27.70
CA VAL A 154 -0.73 6.82 -26.78
C VAL A 154 -0.94 6.32 -25.37
N ALA A 155 -1.71 5.24 -25.16
CA ALA A 155 -1.99 4.72 -23.82
C ALA A 155 -0.72 4.31 -23.03
N PRO A 156 0.27 3.59 -23.60
CA PRO A 156 1.53 3.32 -22.89
C PRO A 156 2.32 4.59 -22.56
N VAL A 157 2.38 5.56 -23.49
CA VAL A 157 3.09 6.83 -23.28
C VAL A 157 2.45 7.60 -22.14
N VAL A 158 1.11 7.71 -22.12
CA VAL A 158 0.36 8.37 -21.03
C VAL A 158 0.53 7.61 -19.70
N ALA A 159 0.70 6.29 -19.71
CA ALA A 159 0.95 5.54 -18.49
C ALA A 159 2.35 5.78 -17.89
N ILE A 160 3.39 5.95 -18.73
CA ILE A 160 4.79 5.99 -18.29
C ILE A 160 5.31 7.41 -18.11
N VAL A 161 5.04 8.31 -19.07
CA VAL A 161 5.65 9.65 -19.12
C VAL A 161 5.36 10.49 -17.87
N PRO A 162 4.13 10.52 -17.30
CA PRO A 162 3.89 11.28 -16.07
C PRO A 162 4.80 10.84 -14.92
N SER A 163 4.96 9.53 -14.73
CA SER A 163 5.84 8.97 -13.69
C SER A 163 7.31 9.36 -13.93
N PHE A 164 7.77 9.30 -15.18
CA PHE A 164 9.12 9.72 -15.54
C PHE A 164 9.37 11.21 -15.26
N VAL A 165 8.44 12.08 -15.65
CA VAL A 165 8.53 13.52 -15.41
C VAL A 165 8.54 13.82 -13.91
N LEU A 166 7.69 13.17 -13.12
CA LEU A 166 7.67 13.37 -11.67
C LEU A 166 8.98 12.97 -10.98
N VAL A 167 9.61 11.88 -11.42
CA VAL A 167 10.92 11.45 -10.90
C VAL A 167 12.01 12.46 -11.23
N MET A 168 11.99 13.06 -12.42
CA MET A 168 12.93 14.10 -12.82
C MET A 168 12.75 15.41 -12.04
N LEU A 169 11.50 15.79 -11.75
CA LEU A 169 11.18 17.08 -11.13
C LEU A 169 11.29 17.08 -9.60
N ILE A 170 11.16 15.93 -8.94
CA ILE A 170 11.09 15.84 -7.47
C ILE A 170 12.16 14.86 -6.94
N PRO A 171 13.40 15.34 -6.70
CA PRO A 171 14.42 14.56 -6.01
C PRO A 171 13.92 14.23 -4.60
N SER A 172 13.98 12.96 -4.19
CA SER A 172 13.48 12.48 -2.87
C SER A 172 11.96 12.39 -2.73
N ALA A 173 11.27 12.18 -3.85
CA ALA A 173 9.82 11.96 -3.95
C ALA A 173 9.25 10.83 -3.07
N VAL A 174 10.00 9.76 -2.79
CA VAL A 174 9.41 8.50 -2.32
C VAL A 174 8.55 8.65 -1.07
N LEU A 175 9.04 9.34 -0.04
CA LEU A 175 8.29 9.52 1.20
C LEU A 175 7.04 10.41 0.98
N VAL A 176 7.22 11.53 0.29
CA VAL A 176 6.14 12.50 0.03
C VAL A 176 5.05 11.83 -0.80
N PHE A 177 5.42 11.18 -1.91
CA PHE A 177 4.48 10.47 -2.77
C PHE A 177 3.78 9.31 -2.06
N ALA A 178 4.51 8.49 -1.29
CA ALA A 178 3.89 7.42 -0.51
C ALA A 178 2.87 7.98 0.50
N SER A 179 3.19 9.09 1.17
CA SER A 179 2.27 9.75 2.09
C SER A 179 1.04 10.31 1.37
N TYR A 180 1.19 10.99 0.23
CA TYR A 180 0.07 11.53 -0.54
C TYR A 180 -0.80 10.41 -1.14
N VAL A 181 -0.20 9.50 -1.88
CA VAL A 181 -0.90 8.40 -2.55
C VAL A 181 -1.60 7.51 -1.51
N GLY A 182 -0.91 7.17 -0.42
CA GLY A 182 -1.50 6.38 0.66
C GLY A 182 -2.65 7.10 1.37
N SER A 183 -2.47 8.38 1.72
CA SER A 183 -3.49 9.12 2.49
C SER A 183 -4.75 9.41 1.67
N TYR A 184 -4.60 9.83 0.40
CA TYR A 184 -5.73 10.21 -0.44
C TYR A 184 -6.26 9.00 -1.21
N ALA A 185 -5.49 8.49 -2.18
CA ALA A 185 -5.95 7.39 -3.03
C ALA A 185 -6.13 6.09 -2.23
N GLY A 186 -5.21 5.79 -1.31
CA GLY A 186 -5.29 4.63 -0.43
C GLY A 186 -6.53 4.63 0.43
N SER A 187 -6.80 5.71 1.18
CA SER A 187 -8.02 5.81 1.99
C SER A 187 -9.30 5.66 1.17
N PHE A 188 -9.36 6.24 -0.04
CA PHE A 188 -10.55 6.11 -0.88
C PHE A 188 -10.77 4.68 -1.37
N VAL A 189 -9.72 4.05 -1.92
CA VAL A 189 -9.82 2.72 -2.53
C VAL A 189 -9.93 1.62 -1.47
N GLN A 190 -9.22 1.74 -0.35
CA GLN A 190 -9.20 0.71 0.70
C GLN A 190 -10.36 0.84 1.69
N TYR A 191 -10.80 2.07 2.00
CA TYR A 191 -11.78 2.31 3.07
C TYR A 191 -13.12 2.82 2.55
N PHE A 192 -13.12 3.98 1.90
CA PHE A 192 -14.35 4.68 1.54
C PHE A 192 -15.19 3.90 0.53
N ILE A 193 -14.62 3.54 -0.63
CA ILE A 193 -15.34 2.87 -1.72
C ILE A 193 -15.93 1.53 -1.25
N PRO A 194 -15.16 0.61 -0.63
CA PRO A 194 -15.71 -0.65 -0.16
C PRO A 194 -16.82 -0.47 0.88
N ALA A 195 -16.68 0.47 1.82
CA ALA A 195 -17.70 0.73 2.83
C ALA A 195 -19.00 1.28 2.22
N CYS A 196 -18.90 2.22 1.28
CA CYS A 196 -20.05 2.74 0.53
C CYS A 196 -20.75 1.65 -0.27
N LEU A 197 -20.00 0.80 -0.99
CA LEU A 197 -20.56 -0.31 -1.75
C LEU A 197 -21.33 -1.29 -0.86
N VAL A 198 -20.81 -1.62 0.33
CA VAL A 198 -21.52 -2.49 1.30
C VAL A 198 -22.83 -1.86 1.76
N LEU A 199 -22.83 -0.57 2.09
CA LEU A 199 -24.04 0.13 2.54
C LEU A 199 -25.08 0.28 1.42
N TRP A 200 -24.65 0.61 0.20
CA TRP A 200 -25.51 0.72 -0.96
C TRP A 200 -26.08 -0.61 -1.38
N ALA A 201 -25.27 -1.66 -1.49
CA ALA A 201 -25.75 -3.01 -1.83
C ALA A 201 -26.85 -3.47 -0.87
N ARG A 202 -26.69 -3.24 0.44
CA ARG A 202 -27.73 -3.55 1.44
C ARG A 202 -29.00 -2.76 1.25
N LYS A 203 -28.89 -1.48 0.92
CA LYS A 203 -30.04 -0.60 0.66
C LYS A 203 -30.78 -1.06 -0.60
N THR A 204 -30.04 -1.38 -1.67
CA THR A 204 -30.59 -1.89 -2.93
C THR A 204 -31.31 -3.22 -2.73
N ILE A 205 -30.69 -4.20 -2.06
CA ILE A 205 -31.33 -5.50 -1.78
C ILE A 205 -32.62 -5.33 -0.98
N LYS A 206 -32.62 -4.47 0.06
CA LYS A 206 -33.83 -4.21 0.85
C LYS A 206 -34.95 -3.55 0.02
N LYS A 207 -34.58 -2.73 -0.96
CA LYS A 207 -35.51 -2.01 -1.83
C LYS A 207 -36.08 -2.90 -2.94
N GLU A 208 -35.23 -3.66 -3.62
CA GLU A 208 -35.60 -4.47 -4.79
C GLU A 208 -36.17 -5.85 -4.40
N PHE A 209 -35.78 -6.39 -3.24
CA PHE A 209 -36.22 -7.70 -2.76
C PHE A 209 -36.81 -7.63 -1.35
N PRO A 210 -37.95 -6.94 -1.17
CA PRO A 210 -38.61 -6.86 0.13
C PRO A 210 -39.01 -8.26 0.61
N GLY A 211 -38.55 -8.65 1.81
CA GLY A 211 -38.85 -9.96 2.41
C GLY A 211 -37.73 -11.00 2.30
N VAL A 212 -36.74 -10.80 1.41
CA VAL A 212 -35.55 -11.66 1.38
C VAL A 212 -34.66 -11.32 2.57
N LYS A 213 -34.57 -12.26 3.53
CA LYS A 213 -33.60 -12.15 4.63
C LYS A 213 -32.20 -12.26 4.04
N MET A 214 -31.35 -11.24 4.27
CA MET A 214 -29.94 -11.30 3.88
C MET A 214 -29.29 -12.52 4.53
N GLN A 215 -29.05 -13.55 3.74
CA GLN A 215 -28.34 -14.74 4.19
C GLN A 215 -26.88 -14.35 4.42
N HIS A 216 -26.51 -14.22 5.68
CA HIS A 216 -25.12 -14.08 6.06
C HIS A 216 -24.53 -15.48 6.04
N ASN A 217 -23.53 -15.71 5.18
CA ASN A 217 -22.76 -16.94 5.23
C ASN A 217 -22.22 -17.10 6.66
N LYS A 218 -22.27 -18.31 7.24
CA LYS A 218 -21.66 -18.59 8.56
C LYS A 218 -20.17 -18.20 8.62
N ASN A 219 -19.52 -18.15 7.46
CA ASN A 219 -18.11 -17.75 7.28
C ASN A 219 -17.92 -16.26 6.93
N SER A 220 -18.99 -15.47 6.87
CA SER A 220 -18.88 -14.02 6.68
C SER A 220 -18.34 -13.38 7.96
N ILE A 221 -17.33 -12.54 7.82
CA ILE A 221 -16.70 -11.85 8.94
C ILE A 221 -17.78 -11.03 9.67
N ILE A 222 -17.99 -11.35 10.94
CA ILE A 222 -19.02 -10.77 11.82
C ILE A 222 -18.98 -9.23 11.83
N LEU A 223 -17.78 -8.67 11.64
CA LEU A 223 -17.50 -7.24 11.71
C LEU A 223 -18.35 -6.43 10.71
N PHE A 224 -18.59 -6.96 9.51
CA PHE A 224 -19.38 -6.23 8.53
C PHE A 224 -20.88 -6.45 8.68
N ARG A 225 -21.38 -7.36 9.54
CA ARG A 225 -22.82 -7.70 9.63
C ARG A 225 -23.71 -6.50 9.98
N ASN A 226 -23.20 -5.53 10.75
CA ASN A 226 -23.89 -4.30 11.10
C ASN A 226 -23.52 -3.14 10.14
N LYS A 227 -24.37 -2.12 10.04
CA LYS A 227 -24.09 -0.86 9.34
C LYS A 227 -23.10 0.03 10.09
N VAL A 228 -22.95 -0.15 11.41
CA VAL A 228 -22.08 0.67 12.27
C VAL A 228 -20.63 0.66 11.79
N ILE A 229 -20.05 -0.53 11.53
CA ILE A 229 -18.64 -0.64 11.14
C ILE A 229 -18.35 0.04 9.79
N PRO A 230 -19.09 -0.22 8.69
CA PRO A 230 -18.94 0.55 7.46
C PRO A 230 -19.05 2.07 7.66
N SER A 231 -20.00 2.54 8.48
CA SER A 231 -20.14 3.96 8.77
C SER A 231 -18.93 4.53 9.52
N LEU A 232 -18.40 3.80 10.50
CA LEU A 232 -17.18 4.20 11.21
C LEU A 232 -15.96 4.25 10.28
N VAL A 233 -15.84 3.31 9.34
CA VAL A 233 -14.77 3.31 8.32
C VAL A 233 -14.85 4.56 7.42
N ILE A 234 -16.06 4.96 7.03
CA ILE A 234 -16.28 6.20 6.26
C ILE A 234 -15.87 7.42 7.08
N ILE A 235 -16.30 7.51 8.34
CA ILE A 235 -15.93 8.62 9.24
C ILE A 235 -14.41 8.67 9.41
N TRP A 236 -13.77 7.53 9.67
CA TRP A 236 -12.32 7.41 9.81
C TRP A 236 -11.57 7.89 8.57
N THR A 237 -12.10 7.59 7.37
CA THR A 237 -11.52 8.06 6.10
C THR A 237 -11.46 9.58 6.06
N PHE A 238 -12.56 10.27 6.40
CA PHE A 238 -12.59 11.73 6.39
C PHE A 238 -11.75 12.37 7.50
N VAL A 239 -11.72 11.75 8.69
CA VAL A 239 -10.85 12.20 9.79
C VAL A 239 -9.39 12.10 9.36
N GLY A 240 -8.96 10.95 8.81
CA GLY A 240 -7.59 10.74 8.34
C GLY A 240 -7.19 11.73 7.25
N ILE A 241 -8.03 11.90 6.23
CA ILE A 241 -7.80 12.87 5.14
C ILE A 241 -7.78 14.32 5.68
N GLY A 242 -8.65 14.64 6.63
CA GLY A 242 -8.70 15.97 7.25
C GLY A 242 -7.41 16.31 7.99
N ILE A 243 -6.90 15.38 8.81
CA ILE A 243 -5.63 15.52 9.53
C ILE A 243 -4.47 15.71 8.54
N VAL A 244 -4.42 14.91 7.47
CA VAL A 244 -3.37 15.00 6.45
C VAL A 244 -3.43 16.30 5.67
N THR A 245 -4.63 16.72 5.28
CA THR A 245 -4.83 17.97 4.52
C THR A 245 -4.47 19.18 5.36
N TYR A 246 -4.87 19.21 6.63
CA TYR A 246 -4.49 20.28 7.56
C TYR A 246 -2.97 20.40 7.68
N TYR A 247 -2.27 19.26 7.79
CA TYR A 247 -0.81 19.25 7.86
C TYR A 247 -0.15 19.80 6.60
N PHE A 248 -0.63 19.44 5.41
CA PHE A 248 -0.04 19.94 4.16
C PHE A 248 -0.33 21.42 3.89
N ILE A 249 -1.42 21.98 4.44
CA ILE A 249 -1.74 23.40 4.30
C ILE A 249 -0.92 24.27 5.28
N THR A 250 -0.60 23.73 6.46
CA THR A 250 0.05 24.49 7.54
C THR A 250 1.57 24.43 7.54
N LYS A 251 2.16 23.74 6.56
CA LYS A 251 3.61 23.53 6.42
C LYS A 251 4.12 24.24 5.17
#